data_AF-A0A844EAR9-F1
#
_entry.id   AF-A0A844EAR9-F1
#
_cell.length_a   1.000
_cell.length_b   1.000
_cell.length_c   1.000
_cell.angle_alpha   90.00
_cell.angle_beta   90.00
_cell.angle_gamma   90.00
#
_symmetry.space_group_name_H-M   'P 1'
#
loop_
_entity.id
_entity.type
_entity.pdbx_description
1 polymer ?
#
loop_
_entity_poly.entity_id
_entity_poly.type
_entity_poly.pdbx_seq_one_letter_code
_entity_poly.pdbx_strand_id
1 'polypeptide(L)'
;MTKMIAGQALVKVLEDWGVDHVYGIPGGSINHTVEGLYLEKDKVKYIQVRHEEVGAIAASADAKFTGKIGVAFGSAGPGATHLFNGLYDAKMDHVPVLALVGQV
;
A
#
# COMPACT_ATOMS: atom_id res chain seq x y z
N MET A 1 -17.00 -19.91 -13.83
CA MET A 1 -16.35 -18.71 -13.26
C MET A 1 -14.88 -19.00 -13.09
N THR A 2 -14.02 -18.22 -13.73
CA THR A 2 -12.57 -18.33 -13.54
C THR A 2 -12.25 -17.92 -12.11
N LYS A 3 -11.49 -18.75 -11.37
CA LYS A 3 -11.06 -18.43 -10.00
C LYS A 3 -9.83 -17.53 -10.04
N MET A 4 -9.77 -16.54 -9.15
CA MET A 4 -8.65 -15.62 -9.00
C MET A 4 -8.30 -15.52 -7.51
N ILE A 5 -7.01 -15.36 -7.19
CA ILE A 5 -6.56 -15.12 -5.82
C ILE A 5 -7.01 -13.71 -5.40
N ALA A 6 -7.56 -13.57 -4.19
CA ALA A 6 -8.11 -12.29 -3.73
C ALA A 6 -7.08 -11.15 -3.73
N GLY A 7 -5.83 -11.44 -3.34
CA GLY A 7 -4.72 -10.47 -3.41
C GLY A 7 -4.41 -10.04 -4.85
N GLN A 8 -4.48 -10.96 -5.81
CA GLN A 8 -4.31 -10.63 -7.23
C GLN A 8 -5.44 -9.71 -7.72
N ALA A 9 -6.68 -10.00 -7.32
CA ALA A 9 -7.83 -9.16 -7.65
C ALA A 9 -7.69 -7.75 -7.05
N LEU A 10 -7.20 -7.63 -5.81
CA LEU A 10 -6.90 -6.36 -5.17
C LEU A 10 -5.90 -5.54 -5.98
N VAL A 11 -4.80 -6.15 -6.44
CA VAL A 11 -3.78 -5.43 -7.21
C VAL A 11 -4.29 -4.99 -8.58
N LYS A 12 -5.18 -5.77 -9.21
CA LYS A 12 -5.85 -5.33 -10.45
C LYS A 12 -6.74 -4.10 -10.24
N VAL A 13 -7.43 -4.03 -9.11
CA VAL A 13 -8.19 -2.80 -8.75
C VAL A 13 -7.24 -1.62 -8.56
N LEU A 14 -6.08 -1.82 -7.92
CA LEU A 14 -5.07 -0.74 -7.81
C LEU A 14 -4.57 -0.29 -9.19
N GLU A 15 -4.27 -1.22 -10.09
CA GLU A 15 -3.88 -0.94 -11.48
C GLU A 15 -4.95 -0.13 -12.22
N ASP A 16 -6.23 -0.50 -12.10
CA ASP A 16 -7.37 0.20 -12.72
C ASP A 16 -7.52 1.65 -12.21
N TRP A 17 -7.09 1.92 -10.97
CA TRP A 17 -7.04 3.26 -10.39
C TRP A 17 -5.75 4.04 -10.74
N GLY A 18 -4.89 3.46 -11.58
CA GLY A 18 -3.65 4.08 -12.03
C GLY A 18 -2.52 4.06 -11.00
N VAL A 19 -2.61 3.19 -9.99
CA VAL A 19 -1.53 2.95 -9.02
C VAL A 19 -0.47 2.08 -9.68
N ASP A 20 0.75 2.60 -9.76
CA ASP A 20 1.92 1.94 -10.33
C ASP A 20 2.90 1.41 -9.29
N HIS A 21 2.79 1.83 -8.03
CA HIS A 21 3.57 1.29 -6.91
C HIS A 21 2.90 1.38 -5.54
N VAL A 22 3.37 0.53 -4.62
CA VAL A 22 2.89 0.44 -3.23
C VAL A 22 4.07 0.30 -2.28
N TYR A 23 4.00 0.97 -1.13
CA TYR A 23 5.02 0.90 -0.07
C TYR A 23 4.61 -0.01 1.10
N GLY A 24 5.55 -0.74 1.69
CA GLY A 24 5.27 -1.47 2.94
C GLY A 24 6.34 -2.45 3.37
N ILE A 25 6.03 -3.24 4.39
CA ILE A 25 6.85 -4.32 4.94
C ILE A 25 6.00 -5.59 5.00
N PRO A 26 6.47 -6.75 4.51
CA PRO A 26 5.65 -7.94 4.51
C PRO A 26 5.40 -8.43 5.94
N GLY A 27 4.24 -9.04 6.17
CA GLY A 27 3.86 -9.57 7.48
C GLY A 27 2.71 -10.56 7.37
N GLY A 28 2.58 -11.45 8.37
CA GLY A 28 1.64 -12.58 8.32
C GLY A 28 0.20 -12.17 7.99
N SER A 29 -0.29 -11.09 8.58
CA SER A 29 -1.66 -10.58 8.42
C SER A 29 -1.94 -9.88 7.09
N ILE A 30 -0.92 -9.68 6.24
CA ILE A 30 -1.04 -9.00 4.93
C ILE A 30 -0.43 -9.85 3.80
N ASN A 31 -0.08 -11.11 4.08
CA ASN A 31 0.63 -12.00 3.16
C ASN A 31 -0.06 -12.18 1.80
N HIS A 32 -1.39 -12.36 1.78
CA HIS A 32 -2.12 -12.54 0.52
C HIS A 32 -2.05 -11.29 -0.38
N THR A 33 -1.99 -10.09 0.20
CA THR A 33 -1.78 -8.84 -0.56
C THR A 33 -0.37 -8.80 -1.15
N VAL A 34 0.64 -9.20 -0.38
CA VAL A 34 2.03 -9.29 -0.85
C VAL A 34 2.18 -10.35 -1.95
N GLU A 35 1.48 -11.48 -1.84
CA GLU A 35 1.40 -12.49 -2.90
C GLU A 35 0.77 -11.90 -4.18
N GLY A 36 -0.32 -11.15 -4.05
CA GLY A 36 -0.93 -10.45 -5.18
C GLY A 36 0.03 -9.49 -5.87
N LEU A 37 0.77 -8.68 -5.08
CA LEU A 37 1.79 -7.76 -5.60
C LEU A 37 2.93 -8.50 -6.29
N TYR A 38 3.31 -9.67 -5.79
CA TYR A 38 4.32 -10.52 -6.44
C TYR A 38 3.83 -11.07 -7.79
N LEU A 39 2.57 -11.53 -7.86
CA LEU A 39 1.98 -12.09 -9.08
C LEU A 39 1.78 -11.01 -10.17
N GLU A 40 1.48 -9.77 -9.79
CA GLU A 40 1.24 -8.65 -10.70
C GLU A 40 2.42 -7.64 -10.73
N LYS A 41 3.63 -8.07 -10.35
CA LYS A 41 4.83 -7.21 -10.19
C LYS A 41 5.29 -6.48 -11.46
N ASP A 42 4.82 -6.92 -12.62
CA ASP A 42 5.10 -6.28 -13.91
C ASP A 42 4.18 -5.07 -14.16
N LYS A 43 3.09 -4.95 -13.39
CA LYS A 43 2.09 -3.88 -13.47
C LYS A 43 2.19 -2.90 -12.30
N VAL A 44 2.26 -3.42 -11.08
CA VAL A 44 2.36 -2.62 -9.85
C VAL A 44 3.62 -3.00 -9.09
N LYS A 45 4.49 -2.02 -8.85
CA LYS A 45 5.76 -2.24 -8.15
C LYS A 45 5.57 -2.25 -6.64
N TYR A 46 6.12 -3.26 -5.99
CA TYR A 46 6.21 -3.29 -4.54
C TYR A 46 7.54 -2.68 -4.08
N ILE A 47 7.48 -1.56 -3.38
CA ILE A 47 8.63 -0.89 -2.78
C ILE A 47 8.70 -1.27 -1.30
N GLN A 48 9.57 -2.23 -0.99
CA GLN A 48 9.79 -2.65 0.38
C GLN A 48 10.60 -1.61 1.15
N VAL A 49 10.04 -1.11 2.24
CA VAL A 49 10.71 -0.18 3.17
C VAL A 49 11.31 -0.92 4.36
N ARG A 50 12.05 -0.20 5.21
CA ARG A 50 12.64 -0.76 6.46
C ARG A 50 11.88 -0.37 7.72
N HIS A 51 10.99 0.60 7.61
CA HIS A 51 10.03 0.98 8.65
C HIS A 51 8.73 1.43 7.96
N GLU A 52 7.56 0.99 8.42
CA GLU A 52 6.28 1.28 7.74
C GLU A 52 5.99 2.78 7.68
N GLU A 53 6.42 3.55 8.69
CA GLU A 53 6.36 5.02 8.67
C GLU A 53 7.00 5.63 7.41
N VAL A 54 8.16 5.11 6.99
CA VAL A 54 8.84 5.57 5.77
C VAL A 54 7.95 5.32 4.55
N GLY A 55 7.25 4.18 4.51
CA GLY A 55 6.32 3.86 3.45
C GLY A 55 5.10 4.79 3.44
N ALA A 56 4.54 5.09 4.61
CA ALA A 56 3.41 6.02 4.73
C ALA A 56 3.79 7.45 4.34
N ILE A 57 4.96 7.94 4.75
CA ILE A 57 5.46 9.27 4.37
C ILE A 57 5.77 9.31 2.87
N ALA A 58 6.37 8.25 2.30
CA ALA A 58 6.61 8.16 0.87
C ALA A 58 5.31 8.19 0.06
N ALA A 59 4.28 7.45 0.49
CA ALA A 59 2.96 7.51 -0.15
C ALA A 59 2.34 8.91 -0.09
N SER A 60 2.45 9.60 1.05
CA SER A 60 1.99 10.99 1.18
C SER A 60 2.77 11.93 0.24
N ALA A 61 4.10 11.80 0.20
CA ALA A 61 4.95 12.60 -0.68
C ALA A 61 4.62 12.38 -2.16
N ASP A 62 4.43 11.12 -2.58
CA ASP A 62 4.03 10.81 -3.96
C ASP A 62 2.71 11.46 -4.33
N ALA A 63 1.73 11.44 -3.43
CA ALA A 63 0.46 12.11 -3.67
C ALA A 63 0.63 13.62 -3.86
N LYS A 64 1.50 14.26 -3.07
CA LYS A 64 1.84 15.69 -3.21
C LYS A 64 2.54 16.01 -4.54
N PHE A 65 3.48 15.18 -4.96
CA PHE A 65 4.31 15.46 -6.14
C PHE A 65 3.67 15.04 -7.46
N THR A 66 2.84 13.99 -7.45
CA THR A 66 2.27 13.41 -8.68
C THR A 66 0.80 13.77 -8.88
N GLY A 67 0.09 14.14 -7.81
CA GLY A 67 -1.37 14.29 -7.83
C GLY A 67 -2.13 12.96 -7.95
N LYS A 68 -1.44 11.81 -7.97
CA LYS A 68 -2.05 10.47 -7.94
C LYS A 68 -2.29 10.02 -6.49
N ILE A 69 -3.07 8.95 -6.31
CA ILE A 69 -3.23 8.33 -4.99
C ILE A 69 -1.93 7.62 -4.58
N GLY A 70 -1.42 7.93 -3.39
CA GLY A 70 -0.31 7.18 -2.78
C GLY A 70 -0.84 5.95 -2.03
N VAL A 71 -0.10 4.83 -2.06
CA VAL A 71 -0.53 3.59 -1.38
C VAL A 71 0.55 3.05 -0.46
N ALA A 72 0.19 2.83 0.81
CA ALA A 72 1.04 2.17 1.79
C ALA A 72 0.26 1.05 2.51
N PHE A 73 0.99 0.05 3.01
CA PHE A 73 0.39 -0.99 3.85
C PHE A 73 1.22 -1.28 5.10
N GLY A 74 0.53 -1.76 6.12
CA GLY A 74 1.12 -2.19 7.39
C GLY A 74 0.50 -3.51 7.85
N SER A 75 1.31 -4.33 8.52
CA SER A 75 0.81 -5.53 9.20
C SER A 75 -0.10 -5.18 10.37
N ALA A 76 -0.85 -6.15 10.88
CA ALA A 76 -1.76 -5.96 12.01
C ALA A 76 -1.01 -5.50 13.26
N GLY A 77 -1.62 -4.63 14.06
CA GLY A 77 -1.02 -4.13 15.30
C GLY A 77 0.10 -3.13 15.04
N PRO A 78 1.37 -3.44 15.36
CA PRO A 78 2.48 -2.47 15.27
C PRO A 78 2.67 -1.89 13.86
N GLY A 79 2.55 -2.70 12.82
CA GLY A 79 2.72 -2.24 11.43
C GLY A 79 1.69 -1.18 11.04
N ALA A 80 0.43 -1.37 11.45
CA ALA A 80 -0.65 -0.42 11.24
C ALA A 80 -0.38 0.90 11.99
N THR A 81 0.06 0.81 13.25
CA THR A 81 0.37 2.00 14.05
C THR A 81 1.58 2.76 13.52
N HIS A 82 2.56 2.09 12.92
CA HIS A 82 3.70 2.77 12.30
C HIS A 82 3.32 3.62 11.07
N LEU A 83 2.12 3.46 10.50
CA LEU A 83 1.65 4.31 9.40
C LEU A 83 1.22 5.71 9.88
N PHE A 84 0.99 5.91 11.18
CA PHE A 84 0.31 7.10 11.72
C PHE A 84 0.90 8.42 11.24
N ASN A 85 2.23 8.59 11.32
CA ASN A 85 2.86 9.87 10.99
C ASN A 85 2.66 10.25 9.51
N GLY A 86 2.81 9.31 8.58
CA GLY A 86 2.56 9.57 7.15
C GLY A 86 1.07 9.79 6.82
N LEU A 87 0.16 9.09 7.50
CA LEU A 87 -1.28 9.30 7.32
C LEU A 87 -1.76 10.63 7.91
N TYR A 88 -1.17 11.07 9.02
CA TYR A 88 -1.47 12.37 9.61
C TYR A 88 -0.93 13.50 8.74
N ASP A 89 0.27 13.36 8.20
CA ASP A 89 0.84 14.27 7.19
C ASP A 89 -0.09 14.39 5.97
N ALA A 90 -0.51 13.26 5.38
CA ALA A 90 -1.43 13.25 4.24
C ALA A 90 -2.78 13.92 4.55
N LYS A 91 -3.33 13.66 5.75
CA LYS A 91 -4.58 14.27 6.23
C LYS A 91 -4.45 15.78 6.35
N MET A 92 -3.37 16.28 6.95
CA MET A 92 -3.16 17.70 7.19
C MET A 92 -2.90 18.47 5.89
N ASP A 93 -2.27 17.82 4.92
CA ASP A 93 -1.96 18.41 3.61
C ASP A 93 -3.06 18.18 2.56
N HIS A 94 -4.16 17.51 2.94
CA HIS A 94 -5.30 17.22 2.08
C HIS A 94 -4.95 16.45 0.80
N VAL A 95 -4.01 15.50 0.90
CA VAL A 95 -3.59 14.67 -0.24
C VAL A 95 -4.13 13.24 -0.18
N PRO A 96 -4.41 12.60 -1.34
CA PRO A 96 -5.03 11.28 -1.37
C PRO A 96 -4.02 10.16 -1.05
N VAL A 97 -4.24 9.45 0.06
CA VAL A 97 -3.48 8.24 0.43
C VAL A 97 -4.43 7.10 0.79
N LEU A 98 -4.17 5.91 0.24
CA LEU A 98 -4.79 4.65 0.62
C LEU A 98 -3.87 3.88 1.58
N ALA A 99 -4.38 3.58 2.78
CA ALA A 99 -3.71 2.72 3.75
C ALA A 99 -4.38 1.33 3.78
N LEU A 100 -3.62 0.29 3.48
CA LEU A 100 -4.07 -1.10 3.62
C LEU A 100 -3.55 -1.67 4.96
N VAL A 101 -4.46 -1.96 5.88
CA VAL A 101 -4.12 -2.50 7.20
C VAL A 101 -4.43 -3.99 7.22
N GLY A 102 -3.41 -4.80 7.47
CA GLY A 102 -3.59 -6.23 7.68
C GLY A 102 -4.38 -6.52 8.96
N GLN A 103 -5.11 -7.63 8.97
CA GLN A 103 -5.87 -8.10 10.12
C GLN A 103 -5.72 -9.62 10.24
N VAL A 104 -5.75 -10.12 11.48
CA VAL A 104 -5.82 -11.55 11.80
C VAL A 104 -7.22 -11.95 12.24
#